data_AF-A0A928XNN9-F1
#
_entry.id   AF-A0A928XNN9-F1
#
_cell.length_a   1.000
_cell.length_b   1.000
_cell.length_c   1.000
_cell.angle_alpha   90.00
_cell.angle_beta   90.00
_cell.angle_gamma   90.00
#
_symmetry.space_group_name_H-M   'P 1'
#
loop_
_entity.id
_entity.type
_entity.pdbx_description
1 polymer ?
#
loop_
_entity_poly.entity_id
_entity_poly.type
_entity_poly.pdbx_seq_one_letter_code
_entity_poly.pdbx_strand_id
1 'polypeptide(L)'
;MLSVDNMAWSFRRAKTDVRQQQIVEATLALLADSPLDQLSTRQIARALGISQPALFRHFASRDELLMAVIAATQRQLGEIAESVLSEPVGPVEKLEALARALLRHLHRHPGLPRLLFANVASGEGPLFDALKQLYSMQRALVTELTREAQRAGEIDPSIDPRDAATLFVGMLQSITLIRRLDARPDPLEAEGARLLGIWLRGVRASSSALPALPVESLPVPEGLRALDVRPILEQGTDPLDAILEALAAVGPGGVLKLTAPFRPEPLLALLGGRGHALADQRLGPREFLVEVIHGGQPVPEDLRDLPAPEPMERVLVAVSALPPSGVYLARLPRNPRLLVPHLRERGLIHQIYEEPDGSALVRVYRPR
;
A
#
# COMPACT_ATOMS: atom_id res chain seq x y z
N MET A 1 -2.73 27.65 13.92
CA MET A 1 -1.39 28.12 14.36
C MET A 1 -1.14 27.53 15.75
N LEU A 2 -0.78 26.24 15.80
CA LEU A 2 -0.43 25.58 17.07
C LEU A 2 1.09 25.65 17.22
N SER A 3 1.53 26.24 18.34
CA SER A 3 2.94 26.51 18.63
C SER A 3 3.75 25.22 18.64
N VAL A 4 4.98 25.32 18.12
CA VAL A 4 6.07 24.33 18.19
C VAL A 4 6.27 23.81 19.63
N ASP A 5 5.80 24.56 20.63
CA ASP A 5 5.89 24.25 22.05
C ASP A 5 5.09 23.03 22.54
N ASN A 6 3.97 22.67 21.89
CA ASN A 6 3.12 21.59 22.42
C ASN A 6 3.58 20.17 22.02
N MET A 7 4.67 20.09 21.26
CA MET A 7 5.35 18.86 20.88
C MET A 7 6.83 18.96 21.25
N ALA A 8 7.08 19.30 22.52
CA ALA A 8 8.40 19.33 23.13
C ALA A 8 9.04 17.93 23.13
N TRP A 9 9.54 17.51 21.97
CA TRP A 9 10.57 16.50 21.86
C TRP A 9 11.73 16.98 22.72
N SER A 10 11.98 16.30 23.84
CA SER A 10 13.16 16.60 24.66
C SER A 10 14.42 16.10 23.97
N PHE A 11 14.80 16.77 22.87
CA PHE A 11 16.15 16.70 22.32
C PHE A 11 17.08 17.43 23.29
N ARG A 12 17.36 16.80 24.44
CA ARG A 12 18.36 17.30 25.38
C ARG A 12 19.69 17.39 24.65
N ARG A 13 20.13 18.61 24.33
CA ARG A 13 21.53 18.91 24.01
C ARG A 13 22.36 18.60 25.26
N ALA A 14 22.91 17.40 25.33
CA ALA A 14 24.01 17.13 26.24
C ALA A 14 25.26 17.86 25.72
N LYS A 15 26.02 18.52 26.59
CA LYS A 15 27.37 19.02 26.26
C LYS A 15 28.27 17.81 26.03
N THR A 16 28.50 17.44 24.77
CA THR A 16 29.46 16.41 24.37
C THR A 16 30.84 17.05 24.18
N ASP A 17 31.91 16.40 24.64
CA ASP A 17 33.30 16.85 24.41
C ASP A 17 33.59 16.89 22.90
N VAL A 18 34.28 17.91 22.41
CA VAL A 18 34.75 18.02 21.01
C VAL A 18 35.46 16.75 20.56
N ARG A 19 36.22 16.11 21.45
CA ARG A 19 36.93 14.86 21.15
C ARG A 19 35.97 13.69 20.96
N GLN A 20 34.92 13.59 21.77
CA GLN A 20 33.88 12.57 21.60
C GLN A 20 33.14 12.74 20.27
N GLN A 21 32.86 13.96 19.85
CA GLN A 21 32.24 14.24 18.55
C GLN A 21 33.13 13.79 17.39
N GLN A 22 34.42 14.13 17.41
CA GLN A 22 35.38 13.68 16.40
C GLN A 22 35.46 12.14 16.31
N ILE A 23 35.45 11.46 17.45
CA ILE A 23 35.44 9.99 17.51
C ILE A 23 34.16 9.44 16.88
N VAL A 24 33.00 10.01 17.21
CA VAL A 24 31.69 9.60 16.68
C VAL A 24 31.62 9.79 15.15
N GLU A 25 32.04 10.95 14.65
CA GLU A 25 32.03 11.24 13.21
C GLU A 25 32.95 10.32 12.42
N ALA A 26 34.18 10.08 12.92
CA ALA A 26 35.10 9.14 12.29
C ALA A 26 34.57 7.71 12.31
N THR A 27 33.95 7.29 13.42
CA THR A 27 33.32 5.97 13.53
C THR A 27 32.21 5.81 12.50
N LEU A 28 31.38 6.84 12.33
CA LEU A 28 30.32 6.85 11.32
C LEU A 28 30.87 6.76 9.90
N ALA A 29 31.98 7.46 9.61
CA ALA A 29 32.65 7.36 8.31
C ALA A 29 33.19 5.95 8.05
N LEU A 30 33.79 5.28 9.04
CA LEU A 30 34.31 3.91 8.88
C LEU A 30 33.22 2.88 8.60
N LEU A 31 32.01 3.08 9.12
CA LEU A 31 30.86 2.22 8.82
C LEU A 31 30.45 2.27 7.33
N ALA A 32 30.85 3.30 6.58
CA ALA A 32 30.60 3.41 5.14
C ALA A 32 31.26 2.30 4.33
N ASP A 33 32.39 1.77 4.81
CA ASP A 33 33.27 0.87 4.06
C ASP A 33 33.41 -0.51 4.71
N SER A 34 33.11 -0.64 6.01
CA SER A 34 33.28 -1.91 6.74
C SER A 34 31.95 -2.47 7.27
N PRO A 35 31.72 -3.80 7.15
CA PRO A 35 30.66 -4.50 7.87
C PRO A 35 30.75 -4.26 9.39
N LEU A 36 29.61 -4.18 10.08
CA LEU A 36 29.56 -3.82 11.49
C LEU A 36 30.33 -4.86 12.33
N ASP A 37 30.13 -6.14 12.11
CA ASP A 37 30.84 -7.25 12.77
C ASP A 37 32.38 -7.19 12.64
N GLN A 38 32.88 -6.55 11.58
CA GLN A 38 34.31 -6.38 11.31
C GLN A 38 34.90 -5.07 11.84
N LEU A 39 34.08 -4.16 12.40
CA LEU A 39 34.54 -2.88 12.93
C LEU A 39 34.98 -3.00 14.39
N SER A 40 36.26 -3.23 14.63
CA SER A 40 36.86 -3.30 15.97
C SER A 40 37.28 -1.93 16.53
N THR A 41 37.33 -1.80 17.86
CA THR A 41 37.86 -0.60 18.52
C THR A 41 39.32 -0.31 18.17
N ARG A 42 40.10 -1.32 17.77
CA ARG A 42 41.47 -1.13 17.24
C ARG A 42 41.48 -0.42 15.88
N GLN A 43 40.60 -0.82 14.95
CA GLN A 43 40.49 -0.16 13.64
C GLN A 43 40.00 1.29 13.80
N ILE A 44 39.02 1.51 14.68
CA ILE A 44 38.52 2.86 14.98
C ILE A 44 39.64 3.75 15.53
N ALA A 45 40.37 3.27 16.55
CA ALA A 45 41.48 4.01 17.13
C ALA A 45 42.58 4.32 16.09
N ARG A 46 42.92 3.33 15.25
CA ARG A 46 43.91 3.49 14.17
C ARG A 46 43.50 4.55 13.16
N ALA A 47 42.24 4.52 12.71
CA ALA A 47 41.72 5.50 11.76
C ALA A 47 41.71 6.93 12.32
N LEU A 48 41.52 7.05 13.64
CA LEU A 48 41.57 8.32 14.38
C LEU A 48 42.98 8.78 14.75
N GLY A 49 44.02 7.98 14.46
CA GLY A 49 45.40 8.28 14.85
C GLY A 49 45.62 8.30 16.36
N ILE A 50 44.81 7.56 17.14
CA ILE A 50 44.94 7.45 18.59
C ILE A 50 45.22 6.02 19.04
N SER A 51 45.73 5.88 20.26
CA SER A 51 45.86 4.55 20.88
C SER A 51 44.49 4.00 21.30
N GLN A 52 44.33 2.68 21.28
CA GLN A 52 43.11 2.02 21.75
C GLN A 52 42.78 2.37 23.23
N PRO A 53 43.74 2.44 24.17
CA PRO A 53 43.48 2.94 25.52
C PRO A 53 42.99 4.40 25.56
N ALA A 54 43.44 5.26 24.64
CA ALA A 54 42.95 6.63 24.55
C ALA A 54 41.48 6.69 24.10
N LEU A 55 41.06 5.81 23.20
CA LEU A 55 39.66 5.65 22.81
C LEU A 55 38.81 5.20 24.01
N PHE A 56 39.30 4.25 24.81
CA PHE A 56 38.60 3.74 25.99
C PHE A 56 38.42 4.75 27.12
N ARG A 57 39.19 5.85 27.13
CA ARG A 57 38.94 6.98 28.05
C ARG A 57 37.65 7.75 27.73
N HIS A 58 37.17 7.65 26.50
CA HIS A 58 35.96 8.36 26.05
C HIS A 58 34.74 7.46 25.94
N PHE A 59 34.93 6.18 25.64
CA PHE A 59 33.88 5.17 25.50
C PHE A 59 34.39 3.85 26.08
N ALA A 60 33.77 3.35 27.15
CA ALA A 60 34.19 2.15 27.85
C ALA A 60 34.00 0.87 27.01
N SER A 61 33.09 0.90 26.04
CA SER A 61 32.84 -0.23 25.13
C SER A 61 32.58 0.21 23.70
N ARG A 62 32.64 -0.77 22.79
CA ARG A 62 32.23 -0.61 21.40
C ARG A 62 30.76 -0.23 21.30
N ASP A 63 29.90 -0.86 22.10
CA ASP A 63 28.47 -0.61 22.09
C ASP A 63 28.13 0.79 22.60
N GLU A 64 28.86 1.28 23.61
CA GLU A 64 28.73 2.66 24.09
C GLU A 64 29.08 3.67 22.99
N LEU A 65 30.15 3.41 22.24
CA LEU A 65 30.51 4.23 21.08
C LEU A 65 29.43 4.18 19.99
N LEU A 66 28.89 3.01 19.66
CA LEU A 66 27.83 2.87 18.65
C LEU A 66 26.51 3.53 19.11
N MET A 67 26.16 3.44 20.39
CA MET A 67 25.04 4.19 20.95
C MET A 67 25.26 5.70 20.86
N ALA A 68 26.49 6.18 21.08
CA ALA A 68 26.82 7.59 20.89
C ALA A 68 26.68 8.04 19.42
N VAL A 69 27.02 7.17 18.46
CA VAL A 69 26.76 7.40 17.02
C VAL A 69 25.26 7.50 16.74
N ILE A 70 24.43 6.62 17.30
CA ILE A 70 22.96 6.69 17.17
C ILE A 70 22.43 7.99 17.78
N ALA A 71 22.88 8.35 18.97
CA ALA A 71 22.47 9.58 19.64
C ALA A 71 22.87 10.84 18.85
N ALA A 72 24.04 10.84 18.21
CA ALA A 72 24.44 11.93 17.31
C ALA A 72 23.54 11.98 16.06
N THR A 73 23.21 10.82 15.48
CA THR A 73 22.28 10.71 14.36
C THR A 73 20.90 11.26 14.73
N GLN A 74 20.37 10.89 15.90
CA GLN A 74 19.08 11.41 16.40
C GLN A 74 19.07 12.93 16.48
N ARG A 75 20.16 13.56 16.98
CA ARG A 75 20.28 15.02 17.03
C ARG A 75 20.28 15.63 15.63
N GLN A 76 21.08 15.10 14.72
CA GLN A 76 21.17 15.60 13.33
C GLN A 76 19.83 15.49 12.59
N LEU A 77 19.11 14.39 12.77
CA LEU A 77 17.77 14.23 12.19
C LEU A 77 16.76 15.17 12.85
N GLY A 78 16.88 15.43 14.14
CA GLY A 78 16.08 16.43 14.86
C GLY A 78 16.30 17.85 14.29
N GLU A 79 17.55 18.24 14.06
CA GLU A 79 17.91 19.54 13.45
C GLU A 79 17.36 19.68 12.02
N ILE A 80 17.45 18.60 11.22
CA ILE A 80 16.84 18.56 9.88
C ILE A 80 15.33 18.74 9.96
N ALA A 81 14.68 18.02 10.87
CA ALA A 81 13.23 18.10 11.05
C ALA A 81 12.82 19.51 11.51
N GLU A 82 13.49 20.09 12.51
CA GLU A 82 13.23 21.44 12.99
C GLU A 82 13.33 22.48 11.87
N SER A 83 14.40 22.40 11.06
CA SER A 83 14.58 23.27 9.90
C SER A 83 13.42 23.15 8.91
N VAL A 84 13.01 21.94 8.54
CA VAL A 84 11.91 21.71 7.58
C VAL A 84 10.56 22.16 8.16
N LEU A 85 10.30 21.85 9.42
CA LEU A 85 9.03 22.19 10.08
C LEU A 85 8.85 23.70 10.25
N SER A 86 9.95 24.45 10.35
CA SER A 86 9.95 25.91 10.45
C SER A 86 9.57 26.62 9.14
N GLU A 87 9.61 25.93 8.00
CA GLU A 87 9.28 26.53 6.71
C GLU A 87 7.77 26.84 6.60
N PRO A 88 7.39 28.01 6.06
CA PRO A 88 5.99 28.45 5.95
C PRO A 88 5.31 27.83 4.71
N VAL A 89 5.37 26.52 4.58
CA VAL A 89 4.75 25.73 3.50
C VAL A 89 3.74 24.73 4.06
N GLY A 90 2.91 24.14 3.21
CA GLY A 90 1.92 23.15 3.56
C GLY A 90 2.54 21.82 4.04
N PRO A 91 1.77 20.99 4.74
CA PRO A 91 2.23 19.74 5.32
C PRO A 91 2.73 18.71 4.28
N VAL A 92 2.13 18.62 3.08
CA VAL A 92 2.70 17.75 2.03
C VAL A 92 4.04 18.29 1.53
N GLU A 93 4.18 19.60 1.34
CA GLU A 93 5.46 20.19 0.96
C GLU A 93 6.54 19.97 2.04
N LYS A 94 6.17 19.99 3.32
CA LYS A 94 7.05 19.61 4.44
C LYS A 94 7.46 18.14 4.38
N LEU A 95 6.53 17.21 4.09
CA LEU A 95 6.86 15.79 3.89
C LEU A 95 7.85 15.59 2.74
N GLU A 96 7.67 16.32 1.64
CA GLU A 96 8.60 16.28 0.52
C GLU A 96 9.98 16.86 0.87
N ALA A 97 10.01 18.02 1.54
CA ALA A 97 11.23 18.66 1.98
C ALA A 97 11.99 17.78 2.97
N LEU A 98 11.27 17.13 3.89
CA LEU A 98 11.81 16.16 4.84
C LEU A 98 12.43 14.97 4.11
N ALA A 99 11.71 14.34 3.18
CA ALA A 99 12.24 13.22 2.38
C ALA A 99 13.53 13.61 1.65
N ARG A 100 13.54 14.77 0.96
CA ARG A 100 14.72 15.28 0.26
C ARG A 100 15.90 15.52 1.21
N ALA A 101 15.65 16.12 2.38
CA ALA A 101 16.69 16.41 3.36
C ALA A 101 17.27 15.12 3.98
N LEU A 102 16.41 14.15 4.29
CA LEU A 102 16.81 12.84 4.81
C LEU A 102 17.63 12.05 3.79
N LEU A 103 17.23 12.03 2.51
CA LEU A 103 18.01 11.39 1.44
C LEU A 103 19.40 12.01 1.29
N ARG A 104 19.51 13.35 1.30
CA ARG A 104 20.81 14.05 1.28
C ARG A 104 21.66 13.74 2.51
N HIS A 105 21.03 13.53 3.66
CA HIS A 105 21.75 13.13 4.88
C HIS A 105 22.27 11.69 4.75
N LEU A 106 21.43 10.75 4.29
CA LEU A 106 21.83 9.37 4.04
C LEU A 106 22.94 9.26 2.98
N HIS A 107 22.90 10.09 1.94
CA HIS A 107 23.97 10.17 0.92
C HIS A 107 25.32 10.56 1.54
N ARG A 108 25.32 11.55 2.43
CA ARG A 108 26.53 12.02 3.14
C ARG A 108 27.03 11.04 4.21
N HIS A 109 26.16 10.16 4.70
CA HIS A 109 26.47 9.21 5.77
C HIS A 109 26.09 7.77 5.38
N PRO A 110 26.76 7.17 4.38
CA PRO A 110 26.43 5.83 3.88
C PRO A 110 26.67 4.69 4.89
N GLY A 111 27.28 4.98 6.04
CA GLY A 111 27.43 4.07 7.18
C GLY A 111 26.18 3.94 8.07
N LEU A 112 25.26 4.91 8.05
CA LEU A 112 24.05 4.88 8.90
C LEU A 112 23.15 3.67 8.60
N PRO A 113 22.80 3.36 7.33
CA PRO A 113 21.96 2.20 7.04
C PRO A 113 22.54 0.90 7.58
N ARG A 114 23.87 0.71 7.50
CA ARG A 114 24.53 -0.49 8.02
C ARG A 114 24.36 -0.65 9.52
N LEU A 115 24.48 0.45 10.26
CA LEU A 115 24.25 0.46 11.70
C LEU A 115 22.78 0.10 12.02
N LEU A 116 21.83 0.62 11.24
CA LEU A 116 20.41 0.33 11.41
C LEU A 116 20.10 -1.16 11.17
N PHE A 117 20.62 -1.77 10.09
CA PHE A 117 20.23 -3.13 9.69
C PHE A 117 21.01 -4.24 10.40
N ALA A 118 22.30 -4.05 10.69
CA ALA A 118 23.14 -5.11 11.25
C ALA A 118 22.69 -5.59 12.64
N ASN A 119 22.03 -4.73 13.42
CA ASN A 119 21.60 -5.05 14.78
C ASN A 119 20.09 -5.36 14.92
N VAL A 120 19.33 -5.35 13.82
CA VAL A 120 17.93 -5.83 13.84
C VAL A 120 17.89 -7.34 14.04
N ALA A 121 18.90 -8.06 13.55
CA ALA A 121 19.00 -9.52 13.68
C ALA A 121 19.20 -10.02 15.12
N SER A 122 19.78 -9.21 16.01
CA SER A 122 19.98 -9.60 17.42
C SER A 122 18.70 -9.49 18.25
N GLY A 123 17.77 -8.61 17.87
CA GLY A 123 16.44 -8.47 18.49
C GLY A 123 16.40 -7.90 19.92
N GLU A 124 17.54 -7.79 20.62
CA GLU A 124 17.63 -7.35 22.02
C GLU A 124 18.91 -6.56 22.35
N GLY A 125 18.90 -5.86 23.49
CA GLY A 125 20.04 -5.12 24.06
C GLY A 125 20.02 -3.60 23.86
N PRO A 126 20.92 -2.86 24.54
CA PRO A 126 20.90 -1.39 24.57
C PRO A 126 21.01 -0.73 23.19
N LEU A 127 21.80 -1.34 22.29
CA LEU A 127 21.95 -0.86 20.92
C LEU A 127 20.64 -1.02 20.11
N PHE A 128 19.95 -2.15 20.27
CA PHE A 128 18.64 -2.38 19.65
C PHE A 128 17.59 -1.40 20.18
N ASP A 129 17.59 -1.13 21.48
CA ASP A 129 16.68 -0.14 22.08
C ASP A 129 16.93 1.27 21.53
N ALA A 130 18.19 1.67 21.38
CA ALA A 130 18.54 2.97 20.78
C ALA A 130 18.06 3.09 19.32
N LEU A 131 18.19 2.02 18.53
CA LEU A 131 17.67 1.95 17.16
C LEU A 131 16.13 2.00 17.12
N LYS A 132 15.46 1.27 18.01
CA LYS A 132 14.00 1.28 18.15
C LYS A 132 13.47 2.66 18.50
N GLN A 133 14.16 3.38 19.38
CA GLN A 133 13.82 4.78 19.72
C GLN A 133 14.00 5.69 18.51
N LEU A 134 15.12 5.57 17.78
CA LEU A 134 15.37 6.33 16.56
C LEU A 134 14.29 6.08 15.49
N TYR A 135 13.87 4.84 15.29
CA TYR A 135 12.78 4.50 14.36
C TYR A 135 11.43 5.05 14.82
N SER A 136 11.12 4.93 16.11
CA SER A 136 9.85 5.39 16.68
C SER A 136 9.72 6.92 16.59
N MET A 137 10.81 7.65 16.80
CA MET A 137 10.88 9.11 16.64
C MET A 137 10.59 9.52 15.18
N GLN A 138 11.25 8.89 14.21
CA GLN A 138 11.00 9.18 12.79
C GLN A 138 9.55 8.90 12.39
N ARG A 139 9.01 7.74 12.79
CA ARG A 139 7.63 7.36 12.49
C ARG A 139 6.64 8.34 13.11
N ALA A 140 6.86 8.77 14.35
CA ALA A 140 5.97 9.70 15.05
C ALA A 140 5.93 11.07 14.38
N LEU A 141 7.08 11.62 13.98
CA LEU A 141 7.16 12.88 13.23
C LEU A 141 6.33 12.81 11.94
N VAL A 142 6.55 11.77 11.13
CA VAL A 142 5.84 11.60 9.85
C VAL A 142 4.36 11.33 10.07
N THR A 143 3.99 10.61 11.14
CA THR A 143 2.59 10.39 11.53
C THR A 143 1.89 11.72 11.78
N GLU A 144 2.51 12.65 12.52
CA GLU A 144 1.87 13.95 12.81
C GLU A 144 1.80 14.83 11.56
N LEU A 145 2.85 14.89 10.75
CA LEU A 145 2.80 15.60 9.46
C LEU A 145 1.71 15.05 8.53
N THR A 146 1.50 13.73 8.54
CA THR A 146 0.42 13.09 7.79
C THR A 146 -0.95 13.49 8.33
N ARG A 147 -1.13 13.56 9.66
CA ARG A 147 -2.36 14.07 10.30
C ARG A 147 -2.61 15.53 9.94
N GLU A 148 -1.58 16.37 9.95
CA GLU A 148 -1.69 17.76 9.51
C GLU A 148 -2.13 17.86 8.05
N ALA A 149 -1.54 17.06 7.15
CA ALA A 149 -1.94 16.98 5.75
C ALA A 149 -3.38 16.49 5.55
N GLN A 150 -3.85 15.54 6.37
CA GLN A 150 -5.25 15.11 6.35
C GLN A 150 -6.20 16.23 6.81
N ARG A 151 -5.84 16.96 7.88
CA ARG A 151 -6.62 18.12 8.35
C ARG A 151 -6.66 19.25 7.30
N ALA A 152 -5.60 19.40 6.50
CA ALA A 152 -5.51 20.33 5.38
C ALA A 152 -6.22 19.84 4.10
N GLY A 153 -6.70 18.59 4.08
CA GLY A 153 -7.33 17.98 2.91
C GLY A 153 -6.37 17.58 1.78
N GLU A 154 -5.07 17.54 2.05
CA GLU A 154 -4.02 17.19 1.07
C GLU A 154 -3.77 15.67 0.99
N ILE A 155 -4.02 14.94 2.09
CA ILE A 155 -3.91 13.48 2.20
C ILE A 155 -5.29 12.87 2.49
N ASP A 156 -5.55 11.69 1.91
CA ASP A 156 -6.81 10.97 2.06
C ASP A 156 -7.08 10.65 3.55
N PRO A 157 -8.23 11.06 4.11
CA PRO A 157 -8.57 10.85 5.52
C PRO A 157 -8.85 9.38 5.87
N SER A 158 -9.07 8.50 4.88
CA SER A 158 -9.30 7.06 5.09
C SER A 158 -8.02 6.28 5.38
N ILE A 159 -6.84 6.85 5.09
CA ILE A 159 -5.56 6.21 5.30
C ILE A 159 -5.14 6.35 6.77
N ASP A 160 -4.72 5.25 7.42
CA ASP A 160 -4.12 5.34 8.75
C ASP A 160 -2.77 6.10 8.65
N PRO A 161 -2.61 7.23 9.36
CA PRO A 161 -1.37 8.00 9.34
C PRO A 161 -0.12 7.20 9.75
N ARG A 162 -0.29 6.16 10.59
CA ARG A 162 0.81 5.30 11.05
C ARG A 162 1.29 4.39 9.93
N ASP A 163 0.40 3.92 9.07
CA ASP A 163 0.75 3.08 7.93
C ASP A 163 1.43 3.91 6.84
N ALA A 164 0.89 5.10 6.56
CA ALA A 164 1.52 6.06 5.67
C ALA A 164 2.95 6.41 6.13
N ALA A 165 3.14 6.67 7.42
CA ALA A 165 4.45 6.94 8.02
C ALA A 165 5.39 5.73 7.95
N THR A 166 4.88 4.52 8.17
CA THR A 166 5.66 3.27 8.06
C THR A 166 6.17 3.09 6.63
N LEU A 167 5.33 3.29 5.63
CA LEU A 167 5.75 3.23 4.21
C LEU A 167 6.75 4.33 3.86
N PHE A 168 6.55 5.55 4.38
CA PHE A 168 7.46 6.68 4.14
C PHE A 168 8.86 6.42 4.70
N VAL A 169 8.95 6.00 5.97
CA VAL A 169 10.25 5.67 6.58
C VAL A 169 10.88 4.45 5.90
N GLY A 170 10.05 3.43 5.61
CA GLY A 170 10.47 2.22 4.93
C GLY A 170 11.08 2.47 3.55
N MET A 171 10.49 3.34 2.73
CA MET A 171 11.04 3.66 1.41
C MET A 171 12.38 4.38 1.49
N LEU A 172 12.57 5.28 2.45
CA LEU A 172 13.84 6.01 2.62
C LEU A 172 14.97 5.06 3.04
N GLN A 173 14.65 4.12 3.93
CA GLN A 173 15.61 3.11 4.40
C GLN A 173 15.91 2.05 3.33
N SER A 174 14.88 1.59 2.60
CA SER A 174 15.02 0.52 1.61
C SER A 174 15.92 0.90 0.43
N ILE A 175 15.86 2.15 -0.05
CA ILE A 175 16.72 2.64 -1.13
C ILE A 175 18.19 2.40 -0.78
N THR A 176 18.60 2.73 0.44
CA THR A 176 20.01 2.59 0.84
C THR A 176 20.46 1.14 0.95
N LEU A 177 19.55 0.22 1.30
CA LEU A 177 19.82 -1.21 1.39
C LEU A 177 19.87 -1.86 0.00
N ILE A 178 18.87 -1.60 -0.84
CA ILE A 178 18.74 -2.22 -2.17
C ILE A 178 19.91 -1.82 -3.08
N ARG A 179 20.38 -0.58 -3.02
CA ARG A 179 21.55 -0.12 -3.78
C ARG A 179 22.86 -0.82 -3.44
N ARG A 180 22.93 -1.52 -2.30
CA ARG A 180 24.07 -2.37 -1.94
C ARG A 180 23.92 -3.79 -2.50
N LEU A 181 22.68 -4.26 -2.66
CA LEU A 181 22.38 -5.57 -3.22
C LEU A 181 22.39 -5.56 -4.75
N ASP A 182 22.14 -4.38 -5.34
CA ASP A 182 21.90 -4.22 -6.76
C ASP A 182 22.54 -2.91 -7.24
N ALA A 183 23.28 -2.98 -8.35
CA ALA A 183 23.94 -1.81 -8.93
C ALA A 183 22.90 -0.91 -9.59
N ARG A 184 22.44 0.12 -8.88
CA ARG A 184 21.45 1.05 -9.41
C ARG A 184 22.10 2.18 -10.22
N PRO A 185 21.71 2.34 -11.51
CA PRO A 185 22.32 3.33 -12.40
C PRO A 185 21.93 4.77 -12.04
N ASP A 186 20.77 4.97 -11.42
CA ASP A 186 20.28 6.31 -11.10
C ASP A 186 20.96 6.93 -9.87
N PRO A 187 21.12 8.26 -9.78
CA PRO A 187 21.48 8.95 -8.55
C PRO A 187 20.47 8.71 -7.42
N LEU A 188 20.93 8.72 -6.15
CA LEU A 188 20.11 8.44 -4.97
C LEU A 188 18.89 9.37 -4.87
N GLU A 189 19.12 10.65 -5.13
CA GLU A 189 18.11 11.70 -5.07
C GLU A 189 17.03 11.50 -6.14
N ALA A 190 17.41 11.07 -7.34
CA ALA A 190 16.48 10.81 -8.43
C ALA A 190 15.59 9.60 -8.14
N GLU A 191 16.18 8.51 -7.64
CA GLU A 191 15.43 7.32 -7.21
C GLU A 191 14.48 7.65 -6.05
N GLY A 192 14.96 8.39 -5.04
CA GLY A 192 14.16 8.82 -3.92
C GLY A 192 13.01 9.75 -4.31
N ALA A 193 13.22 10.67 -5.26
CA ALA A 193 12.16 11.53 -5.79
C ALA A 193 11.06 10.72 -6.50
N ARG A 194 11.42 9.68 -7.27
CA ARG A 194 10.43 8.82 -7.93
C ARG A 194 9.62 8.00 -6.92
N LEU A 195 10.27 7.43 -5.91
CA LEU A 195 9.60 6.64 -4.87
C LEU A 195 8.69 7.51 -3.99
N LEU A 196 9.15 8.71 -3.63
CA LEU A 196 8.31 9.72 -2.98
C LEU A 196 7.11 10.09 -3.86
N GLY A 197 7.30 10.25 -5.17
CA GLY A 197 6.20 10.50 -6.11
C GLY A 197 5.16 9.38 -6.14
N ILE A 198 5.57 8.12 -6.00
CA ILE A 198 4.66 6.96 -5.87
C ILE A 198 3.91 7.04 -4.54
N TRP A 199 4.63 7.27 -3.43
CA TRP A 199 4.03 7.40 -2.10
C TRP A 199 3.00 8.52 -2.08
N LEU A 200 3.35 9.71 -2.57
CA LEU A 200 2.46 10.87 -2.65
C LEU A 200 1.20 10.58 -3.47
N ARG A 201 1.32 9.95 -4.65
CA ARG A 201 0.13 9.56 -5.43
C ARG A 201 -0.76 8.57 -4.69
N GLY A 202 -0.17 7.67 -3.90
CA GLY A 202 -0.90 6.69 -3.11
C GLY A 202 -1.60 7.28 -1.89
N VAL A 203 -1.07 8.35 -1.30
CA VAL A 203 -1.64 8.97 -0.09
C VAL A 203 -2.45 10.23 -0.35
N ARG A 204 -2.31 10.87 -1.52
CA ARG A 204 -3.01 12.11 -1.85
C ARG A 204 -4.51 11.89 -1.70
N ALA A 205 -5.16 12.86 -1.08
CA ALA A 205 -6.60 12.97 -1.22
C ALA A 205 -6.89 12.98 -2.71
N SER A 206 -7.73 12.05 -3.17
CA SER A 206 -8.15 12.07 -4.56
C SER A 206 -8.74 13.46 -4.81
N SER A 207 -8.10 14.28 -5.66
CA SER A 207 -8.75 15.49 -6.18
C SER A 207 -9.98 15.12 -7.01
N SER A 208 -10.12 13.83 -7.34
CA SER A 208 -11.40 13.18 -7.53
C SER A 208 -11.87 12.48 -6.23
N ALA A 209 -12.25 13.25 -5.24
CA ALA A 209 -13.66 13.19 -4.96
C ALA A 209 -14.28 13.54 -6.32
N LEU A 210 -14.61 12.52 -7.12
CA LEU A 210 -15.81 12.67 -7.93
C LEU A 210 -16.76 13.27 -6.89
N PRO A 211 -17.22 14.53 -7.07
CA PRO A 211 -18.09 15.16 -6.08
C PRO A 211 -19.06 14.07 -5.73
N ALA A 212 -19.23 13.74 -4.44
CA ALA A 212 -20.20 12.74 -4.05
C ALA A 212 -21.46 13.15 -4.80
N LEU A 213 -21.74 12.45 -5.90
CA LEU A 213 -22.70 12.95 -6.85
C LEU A 213 -23.95 13.00 -6.00
N PRO A 214 -24.71 14.11 -6.03
CA PRO A 214 -26.04 14.04 -5.48
C PRO A 214 -26.60 12.72 -6.02
N VAL A 215 -27.00 11.82 -5.11
CA VAL A 215 -27.56 10.52 -5.50
C VAL A 215 -28.84 10.73 -6.33
N GLU A 216 -29.25 11.98 -6.52
CA GLU A 216 -30.15 12.46 -7.54
C GLU A 216 -29.46 12.59 -8.90
N SER A 217 -29.65 11.54 -9.70
CA SER A 217 -29.67 11.55 -11.17
C SER A 217 -28.34 11.64 -11.93
N LEU A 218 -27.39 10.76 -11.59
CA LEU A 218 -26.65 10.13 -12.69
C LEU A 218 -27.67 9.43 -13.59
N PRO A 219 -27.58 9.53 -14.93
CA PRO A 219 -28.33 8.63 -15.80
C PRO A 219 -27.94 7.21 -15.39
N VAL A 220 -28.90 6.50 -14.79
CA VAL A 220 -28.70 5.12 -14.40
C VAL A 220 -28.27 4.39 -15.68
N PRO A 221 -27.09 3.75 -15.72
CA PRO A 221 -26.64 3.04 -16.91
C PRO A 221 -27.77 2.11 -17.37
N GLU A 222 -28.14 2.14 -18.65
CA GLU A 222 -29.14 1.20 -19.18
C GLU A 222 -28.72 -0.23 -18.77
N GLY A 223 -29.61 -0.93 -18.05
CA GLY A 223 -29.34 -2.24 -17.45
C GLY A 223 -28.88 -2.24 -15.98
N LEU A 224 -29.03 -1.15 -15.23
CA LEU A 224 -28.89 -1.13 -13.76
C LEU A 224 -30.20 -0.63 -13.13
N ARG A 225 -30.66 -1.25 -12.05
CA ARG A 225 -31.79 -0.74 -11.24
C ARG A 225 -31.48 -0.87 -9.77
N ALA A 226 -31.86 0.11 -8.96
CA ALA A 226 -31.78 0.05 -7.51
C ALA A 226 -33.19 -0.03 -6.91
N LEU A 227 -33.36 -0.83 -5.87
CA LEU A 227 -34.60 -0.97 -5.11
C LEU A 227 -34.30 -1.07 -3.62
N ASP A 228 -34.78 -0.09 -2.84
CA ASP A 228 -34.75 -0.15 -1.38
C ASP A 228 -36.06 -0.76 -0.87
N VAL A 229 -35.97 -1.92 -0.22
CA VAL A 229 -37.15 -2.63 0.30
C VAL A 229 -37.42 -2.35 1.77
N ARG A 230 -36.56 -1.58 2.46
CA ARG A 230 -36.77 -1.22 3.88
C ARG A 230 -38.11 -0.51 4.10
N PRO A 231 -38.52 0.49 3.30
CA PRO A 231 -39.81 1.16 3.51
C PRO A 231 -41.02 0.23 3.30
N ILE A 232 -40.92 -0.72 2.36
CA ILE A 232 -41.98 -1.71 2.07
C ILE A 232 -42.15 -2.66 3.26
N LEU A 233 -41.03 -3.13 3.81
CA LEU A 233 -41.01 -4.01 4.98
C LEU A 233 -41.45 -3.29 6.26
N GLU A 234 -41.12 -2.01 6.43
CA GLU A 234 -41.58 -1.18 7.56
C GLU A 234 -43.09 -0.96 7.56
N GLN A 235 -43.72 -0.96 6.37
CA GLN A 235 -45.16 -0.92 6.20
C GLN A 235 -45.84 -2.29 6.37
N GLY A 236 -45.08 -3.35 6.62
CA GLY A 236 -45.60 -4.72 6.79
C GLY A 236 -46.02 -5.42 5.49
N THR A 237 -45.56 -4.93 4.34
CA THR A 237 -45.88 -5.50 3.02
C THR A 237 -44.73 -6.40 2.53
N ASP A 238 -45.05 -7.48 1.80
CA ASP A 238 -44.04 -8.35 1.19
C ASP A 238 -43.42 -7.69 -0.05
N PRO A 239 -42.10 -7.46 -0.11
CA PRO A 239 -41.44 -6.81 -1.23
C PRO A 239 -41.23 -7.71 -2.46
N LEU A 240 -41.53 -9.01 -2.40
CA LEU A 240 -41.15 -9.97 -3.45
C LEU A 240 -41.62 -9.57 -4.86
N ASP A 241 -42.87 -9.15 -5.01
CA ASP A 241 -43.41 -8.77 -6.33
C ASP A 241 -42.70 -7.54 -6.90
N ALA A 242 -42.45 -6.53 -6.06
CA ALA A 242 -41.69 -5.34 -6.44
C ALA A 242 -40.24 -5.69 -6.84
N ILE A 243 -39.63 -6.66 -6.16
CA ILE A 243 -38.28 -7.16 -6.49
C ILE A 243 -38.28 -7.85 -7.85
N LEU A 244 -39.25 -8.72 -8.12
CA LEU A 244 -39.35 -9.45 -9.39
C LEU A 244 -39.66 -8.52 -10.56
N GLU A 245 -40.53 -7.54 -10.37
CA GLU A 245 -40.83 -6.51 -11.37
C GLU A 245 -39.59 -5.65 -11.66
N ALA A 246 -38.90 -5.21 -10.60
CA ALA A 246 -37.66 -4.44 -10.75
C ALA A 246 -36.59 -5.25 -11.50
N LEU A 247 -36.47 -6.55 -11.22
CA LEU A 247 -35.53 -7.45 -11.87
C LEU A 247 -35.86 -7.68 -13.35
N ALA A 248 -37.13 -7.89 -13.68
CA ALA A 248 -37.59 -8.08 -15.06
C ALA A 248 -37.34 -6.82 -15.92
N ALA A 249 -37.47 -5.64 -15.33
CA ALA A 249 -37.23 -4.37 -16.01
C ALA A 249 -35.76 -4.10 -16.35
N VAL A 250 -34.80 -4.79 -15.73
CA VAL A 250 -33.36 -4.58 -16.00
C VAL A 250 -32.87 -5.33 -17.25
N GLY A 251 -33.60 -6.37 -17.68
CA GLY A 251 -33.27 -7.19 -18.86
C GLY A 251 -32.03 -8.10 -18.68
N PRO A 252 -31.78 -9.07 -19.61
CA PRO A 252 -30.69 -10.04 -19.51
C PRO A 252 -29.30 -9.40 -19.40
N GLY A 253 -28.50 -9.85 -18.43
CA GLY A 253 -27.18 -9.28 -18.12
C GLY A 253 -27.24 -8.00 -17.27
N GLY A 254 -28.43 -7.48 -17.01
CA GLY A 254 -28.65 -6.31 -16.16
C GLY A 254 -28.47 -6.62 -14.67
N VAL A 255 -28.22 -5.57 -13.87
CA VAL A 255 -27.97 -5.68 -12.43
C VAL A 255 -29.09 -5.00 -11.64
N LEU A 256 -29.70 -5.73 -10.71
CA LEU A 256 -30.58 -5.18 -9.69
C LEU A 256 -29.82 -5.08 -8.35
N LYS A 257 -29.71 -3.87 -7.80
CA LYS A 257 -29.18 -3.60 -6.46
C LYS A 257 -30.33 -3.48 -5.47
N LEU A 258 -30.36 -4.36 -4.48
CA LEU A 258 -31.39 -4.45 -3.45
C LEU A 258 -30.83 -4.03 -2.10
N THR A 259 -31.48 -3.09 -1.43
CA THR A 259 -31.15 -2.72 -0.05
C THR A 259 -32.21 -3.27 0.90
N ALA A 260 -31.78 -4.09 1.87
CA ALA A 260 -32.65 -4.76 2.83
C ALA A 260 -32.17 -4.55 4.27
N PRO A 261 -33.06 -4.60 5.29
CA PRO A 261 -32.68 -4.38 6.68
C PRO A 261 -31.97 -5.59 7.33
N PHE A 262 -32.02 -6.75 6.67
CA PHE A 262 -31.39 -8.00 7.07
C PHE A 262 -31.04 -8.82 5.81
N ARG A 263 -30.22 -9.86 5.96
CA ARG A 263 -29.86 -10.76 4.85
C ARG A 263 -31.09 -11.56 4.39
N PRO A 264 -31.59 -11.41 3.16
CA PRO A 264 -32.84 -12.03 2.74
C PRO A 264 -32.61 -13.45 2.22
N GLU A 265 -32.27 -14.39 3.11
CA GLU A 265 -31.89 -15.76 2.73
C GLU A 265 -32.91 -16.50 1.85
N PRO A 266 -34.24 -16.43 2.11
CA PRO A 266 -35.23 -17.09 1.24
C PRO A 266 -35.24 -16.52 -0.18
N LEU A 267 -35.05 -15.20 -0.32
CA LEU A 267 -34.99 -14.52 -1.61
C LEU A 267 -33.74 -14.93 -2.38
N LEU A 268 -32.59 -15.01 -1.70
CA LEU A 268 -31.33 -15.44 -2.31
C LEU A 268 -31.46 -16.88 -2.84
N ALA A 269 -32.06 -17.79 -2.07
CA ALA A 269 -32.29 -19.16 -2.51
C ALA A 269 -33.23 -19.21 -3.75
N LEU A 270 -34.31 -18.42 -3.72
CA LEU A 270 -35.28 -18.36 -4.82
C LEU A 270 -34.68 -17.81 -6.12
N LEU A 271 -33.94 -16.70 -6.05
CA LEU A 271 -33.33 -16.06 -7.22
C LEU A 271 -32.15 -16.87 -7.75
N GLY A 272 -31.36 -17.50 -6.88
CA GLY A 272 -30.30 -18.42 -7.27
C GLY A 272 -30.85 -19.66 -7.99
N GLY A 273 -31.96 -20.23 -7.48
CA GLY A 273 -32.67 -21.33 -8.14
C GLY A 273 -33.27 -20.98 -9.49
N ARG A 274 -33.45 -19.69 -9.79
CA ARG A 274 -33.90 -19.17 -11.10
C ARG A 274 -32.76 -18.79 -12.05
N GLY A 275 -31.51 -19.11 -11.69
CA GLY A 275 -30.34 -18.93 -12.56
C GLY A 275 -29.74 -17.52 -12.56
N HIS A 276 -30.01 -16.72 -11.53
CA HIS A 276 -29.39 -15.41 -11.35
C HIS A 276 -28.08 -15.50 -10.56
N ALA A 277 -27.12 -14.61 -10.85
CA ALA A 277 -25.93 -14.47 -10.00
C ALA A 277 -26.28 -13.56 -8.86
N LEU A 278 -25.82 -13.93 -7.67
CA LEU A 278 -26.10 -13.22 -6.45
C LEU A 278 -24.76 -12.92 -5.75
N ALA A 279 -24.62 -11.69 -5.31
CA ALA A 279 -23.62 -11.29 -4.33
C ALA A 279 -24.33 -10.53 -3.21
N ASP A 280 -23.91 -10.75 -1.96
CA ASP A 280 -24.45 -10.02 -0.82
C ASP A 280 -23.34 -9.49 0.08
N GLN A 281 -23.54 -8.29 0.62
CA GLN A 281 -22.62 -7.64 1.53
C GLN A 281 -23.40 -6.95 2.65
N ARG A 282 -22.94 -7.13 3.89
CA ARG A 282 -23.43 -6.34 5.02
C ARG A 282 -22.72 -4.99 5.05
N LEU A 283 -23.48 -3.90 4.94
CA LEU A 283 -22.96 -2.52 4.99
C LEU A 283 -23.10 -1.90 6.39
N GLY A 284 -24.06 -2.38 7.20
CA GLY A 284 -24.27 -1.89 8.56
C GLY A 284 -25.09 -2.86 9.43
N PRO A 285 -25.42 -2.48 10.69
CA PRO A 285 -26.16 -3.34 11.62
C PRO A 285 -27.57 -3.73 11.13
N ARG A 286 -28.22 -2.85 10.35
CA ARG A 286 -29.55 -3.06 9.74
C ARG A 286 -29.53 -2.69 8.25
N GLU A 287 -28.41 -2.94 7.58
CA GLU A 287 -28.24 -2.59 6.18
C GLU A 287 -27.45 -3.66 5.45
N PHE A 288 -28.13 -4.31 4.51
CA PHE A 288 -27.59 -5.31 3.60
C PHE A 288 -27.81 -4.85 2.17
N LEU A 289 -26.76 -4.99 1.36
CA LEU A 289 -26.82 -4.81 -0.08
C LEU A 289 -26.77 -6.19 -0.73
N VAL A 290 -27.71 -6.45 -1.65
CA VAL A 290 -27.74 -7.64 -2.49
C VAL A 290 -27.67 -7.19 -3.94
N GLU A 291 -26.71 -7.72 -4.69
CA GLU A 291 -26.58 -7.52 -6.13
C GLU A 291 -27.07 -8.77 -6.86
N VAL A 292 -28.05 -8.60 -7.74
CA VAL A 292 -28.64 -9.66 -8.56
C VAL A 292 -28.32 -9.38 -10.01
N ILE A 293 -27.60 -10.30 -10.66
CA ILE A 293 -27.34 -10.23 -12.11
C ILE A 293 -28.41 -11.06 -12.82
N HIS A 294 -29.27 -10.38 -13.57
CA HIS A 294 -30.36 -10.99 -14.33
C HIS A 294 -29.78 -11.91 -15.41
N GLY A 295 -30.18 -13.19 -15.38
CA GLY A 295 -29.61 -14.24 -16.23
C GLY A 295 -28.15 -14.67 -15.96
N GLY A 296 -27.58 -14.41 -14.77
CA GLY A 296 -26.16 -14.62 -14.50
C GLY A 296 -25.74 -15.90 -13.76
N GLN A 297 -25.59 -17.03 -14.43
CA GLN A 297 -24.29 -17.72 -14.43
C GLN A 297 -24.19 -18.28 -15.84
N PRO A 298 -23.31 -17.76 -16.72
CA PRO A 298 -23.07 -18.43 -17.98
C PRO A 298 -22.62 -19.85 -17.65
N VAL A 299 -23.37 -20.86 -18.08
CA VAL A 299 -22.94 -22.25 -17.90
C VAL A 299 -21.64 -22.40 -18.68
N PRO A 300 -20.53 -22.82 -18.05
CA PRO A 300 -19.27 -22.96 -18.77
C PRO A 300 -19.43 -23.99 -19.88
N GLU A 301 -19.10 -23.62 -21.11
CA GLU A 301 -19.01 -24.56 -22.22
C GLU A 301 -17.86 -25.54 -21.94
N ASP A 302 -18.16 -26.83 -21.86
CA ASP A 302 -17.14 -27.85 -21.60
C ASP A 302 -16.48 -28.24 -22.92
N LEU A 303 -15.20 -27.89 -23.06
CA LEU A 303 -14.38 -28.13 -24.25
C LEU A 303 -13.25 -29.12 -23.97
N ARG A 304 -13.29 -29.83 -22.83
CA ARG A 304 -12.22 -30.75 -22.40
C ARG A 304 -12.06 -31.96 -23.32
N ASP A 305 -13.13 -32.38 -23.99
CA ASP A 305 -13.14 -33.57 -24.86
C ASP A 305 -12.66 -33.28 -26.29
N LEU A 306 -12.38 -32.02 -26.64
CA LEU A 306 -11.97 -31.64 -28.00
C LEU A 306 -10.44 -31.75 -28.18
N PRO A 307 -9.95 -32.25 -29.33
CA PRO A 307 -8.52 -32.32 -29.62
C PRO A 307 -7.91 -30.93 -29.86
N ALA A 308 -6.66 -30.72 -29.45
CA ALA A 308 -5.97 -29.46 -29.76
C ALA A 308 -5.74 -29.32 -31.28
N PRO A 309 -5.97 -28.12 -31.89
CA PRO A 309 -6.20 -26.81 -31.26
C PRO A 309 -7.68 -26.40 -31.09
N GLU A 310 -8.65 -27.27 -31.36
CA GLU A 310 -10.08 -26.95 -31.44
C GLU A 310 -10.67 -26.22 -30.21
N PRO A 311 -10.32 -26.57 -28.94
CA PRO A 311 -10.81 -25.83 -27.79
C PRO A 311 -10.49 -24.33 -27.86
N MET A 312 -9.30 -23.97 -28.35
CA MET A 312 -8.89 -22.57 -28.47
C MET A 312 -9.67 -21.85 -29.57
N GLU A 313 -9.87 -22.50 -30.71
CA GLU A 313 -10.62 -21.94 -31.84
C GLU A 313 -12.09 -21.68 -31.46
N ARG A 314 -12.71 -22.63 -30.74
CA ARG A 314 -14.07 -22.50 -30.21
C ARG A 314 -14.22 -21.28 -29.31
N VAL A 315 -13.28 -21.10 -28.38
CA VAL A 315 -13.27 -19.92 -27.50
C VAL A 315 -13.12 -18.63 -28.33
N LEU A 316 -12.21 -18.59 -29.30
CA LEU A 316 -11.98 -17.40 -30.12
C LEU A 316 -13.20 -17.02 -30.98
N VAL A 317 -13.92 -18.01 -31.53
CA VAL A 317 -15.17 -17.79 -32.26
C VAL A 317 -16.24 -17.25 -31.32
N ALA A 318 -16.44 -17.88 -30.16
CA ALA A 318 -17.46 -17.48 -29.19
C ALA A 318 -17.23 -16.05 -28.66
N VAL A 319 -16.00 -15.70 -28.29
CA VAL A 319 -15.68 -14.37 -27.75
C VAL A 319 -15.68 -13.27 -28.82
N SER A 320 -15.58 -13.63 -30.11
CA SER A 320 -15.70 -12.67 -31.21
C SER A 320 -17.14 -12.15 -31.34
N ALA A 321 -18.13 -13.02 -31.11
CA ALA A 321 -19.56 -12.71 -31.13
C ALA A 321 -20.11 -12.15 -29.80
N LEU A 322 -19.27 -11.97 -28.78
CA LEU A 322 -19.70 -11.53 -27.45
C LEU A 322 -20.31 -10.12 -27.51
N PRO A 323 -21.52 -9.86 -27.00
CA PRO A 323 -22.04 -8.49 -26.97
C PRO A 323 -21.20 -7.60 -26.03
N PRO A 324 -21.27 -6.26 -26.14
CA PRO A 324 -20.71 -5.35 -25.15
C PRO A 324 -21.19 -5.72 -23.74
N SER A 325 -20.30 -5.70 -22.75
CA SER A 325 -20.54 -6.19 -21.39
C SER A 325 -20.86 -7.69 -21.27
N GLY A 326 -20.72 -8.46 -22.35
CA GLY A 326 -20.97 -9.91 -22.34
C GLY A 326 -19.88 -10.69 -21.60
N VAL A 327 -20.26 -11.82 -21.03
CA VAL A 327 -19.37 -12.77 -20.35
C VAL A 327 -19.46 -14.13 -21.03
N TYR A 328 -18.33 -14.75 -21.30
CA TYR A 328 -18.21 -16.11 -21.80
C TYR A 328 -17.39 -16.96 -20.83
N LEU A 329 -17.83 -18.19 -20.58
CA LEU A 329 -17.17 -19.16 -19.71
C LEU A 329 -16.92 -20.44 -20.49
N ALA A 330 -15.70 -20.97 -20.40
CA ALA A 330 -15.32 -22.25 -21.01
C ALA A 330 -14.41 -23.06 -20.09
N ARG A 331 -14.62 -24.38 -20.01
CA ARG A 331 -13.67 -25.33 -19.41
C ARG A 331 -12.80 -25.92 -20.51
N LEU A 332 -11.49 -25.82 -20.33
CA LEU A 332 -10.49 -26.27 -21.28
C LEU A 332 -9.67 -27.42 -20.68
N PRO A 333 -9.17 -28.37 -21.49
CA PRO A 333 -8.49 -29.57 -20.99
C PRO A 333 -7.20 -29.29 -20.22
N ARG A 334 -6.65 -28.08 -20.36
CA ARG A 334 -5.43 -27.59 -19.68
C ARG A 334 -5.37 -26.06 -19.74
N ASN A 335 -4.48 -25.47 -18.96
CA ASN A 335 -4.23 -24.03 -18.98
C ASN A 335 -3.86 -23.52 -20.40
N PRO A 336 -4.67 -22.64 -21.01
CA PRO A 336 -4.54 -22.27 -22.42
C PRO A 336 -3.56 -21.10 -22.62
N ARG A 337 -2.26 -21.34 -22.40
CA ARG A 337 -1.23 -20.28 -22.54
C ARG A 337 -1.23 -19.57 -23.90
N LEU A 338 -1.60 -20.27 -24.97
CA LEU A 338 -1.67 -19.74 -26.34
C LEU A 338 -2.93 -18.88 -26.61
N LEU A 339 -3.97 -18.99 -25.79
CA LEU A 339 -5.20 -18.21 -25.92
C LEU A 339 -5.03 -16.77 -25.41
N VAL A 340 -4.22 -16.59 -24.37
CA VAL A 340 -4.05 -15.29 -23.67
C VAL A 340 -3.62 -14.14 -24.60
N PRO A 341 -2.61 -14.28 -25.48
CA PRO A 341 -2.23 -13.23 -26.42
C PRO A 341 -3.40 -12.79 -27.32
N HIS A 342 -4.16 -13.76 -27.86
CA HIS A 342 -5.29 -13.50 -28.75
C HIS A 342 -6.44 -12.76 -28.07
N LEU A 343 -6.69 -13.02 -26.78
CA LEU A 343 -7.70 -12.29 -25.99
C LEU A 343 -7.26 -10.84 -25.72
N ARG A 344 -5.97 -10.63 -25.40
CA ARG A 344 -5.40 -9.30 -25.15
C ARG A 344 -5.42 -8.42 -26.40
N GLU A 345 -5.03 -8.97 -27.55
CA GLU A 345 -5.09 -8.26 -28.84
C GLU A 345 -6.50 -7.77 -29.18
N ARG A 346 -7.54 -8.48 -28.70
CA ARG A 346 -8.96 -8.15 -28.90
C ARG A 346 -9.53 -7.22 -27.83
N GLY A 347 -8.70 -6.73 -26.90
CA GLY A 347 -9.15 -5.85 -25.80
C GLY A 347 -10.06 -6.54 -24.78
N LEU A 348 -10.07 -7.87 -24.74
CA LEU A 348 -10.94 -8.64 -23.84
C LEU A 348 -10.26 -8.86 -22.49
N ILE A 349 -11.02 -8.65 -21.42
CA ILE A 349 -10.58 -8.92 -20.05
C ILE A 349 -10.77 -10.41 -19.78
N HIS A 350 -9.80 -11.08 -19.17
CA HIS A 350 -9.90 -12.53 -18.90
C HIS A 350 -9.34 -12.92 -17.54
N GLN A 351 -9.89 -14.00 -16.99
CA GLN A 351 -9.44 -14.68 -15.78
C GLN A 351 -9.34 -16.19 -16.07
N ILE A 352 -8.30 -16.83 -15.56
CA ILE A 352 -8.07 -18.27 -15.72
C ILE A 352 -7.95 -18.87 -14.33
N TYR A 353 -8.72 -19.92 -14.07
CA TYR A 353 -8.70 -20.70 -12.84
C TYR A 353 -8.30 -22.13 -13.18
N GLU A 354 -7.23 -22.64 -12.56
CA GLU A 354 -6.87 -24.06 -12.69
C GLU A 354 -7.75 -24.89 -11.76
N GLU A 355 -8.35 -25.94 -12.30
CA GLU A 355 -9.18 -26.89 -11.55
C GLU A 355 -8.31 -28.06 -11.03
N PRO A 356 -8.72 -28.73 -9.93
CA PRO A 356 -7.92 -29.81 -9.33
C PRO A 356 -7.62 -31.01 -10.24
N ASP A 357 -8.40 -31.18 -11.30
CA ASP A 357 -8.23 -32.22 -12.32
C ASP A 357 -7.20 -31.85 -13.41
N GLY A 358 -6.56 -30.68 -13.30
CA GLY A 358 -5.59 -30.16 -14.26
C GLY A 358 -6.22 -29.42 -15.45
N SER A 359 -7.55 -29.34 -15.50
CA SER A 359 -8.27 -28.53 -16.48
C SER A 359 -8.28 -27.05 -16.07
N ALA A 360 -8.78 -26.17 -16.94
CA ALA A 360 -8.82 -24.74 -16.69
C ALA A 360 -10.18 -24.13 -17.02
N LEU A 361 -10.78 -23.43 -16.06
CA LEU A 361 -11.94 -22.59 -16.28
C LEU A 361 -11.48 -21.19 -16.72
N VAL A 362 -11.89 -20.79 -17.92
CA VAL A 362 -11.59 -19.47 -18.48
C VAL A 362 -12.84 -18.63 -18.47
N ARG A 363 -12.74 -17.44 -17.88
CA ARG A 363 -13.74 -16.40 -17.93
C ARG A 363 -13.25 -15.26 -18.81
N VAL A 364 -14.03 -14.92 -19.83
CA VAL A 364 -13.74 -13.81 -20.75
C VAL A 364 -14.86 -12.79 -20.68
N TYR A 365 -14.49 -11.52 -20.61
CA TYR A 365 -15.40 -10.38 -20.53
C TYR A 365 -15.07 -9.37 -21.63
N ARG A 366 -16.10 -8.92 -22.36
CA ARG A 366 -15.98 -7.81 -23.31
C ARG A 366 -16.33 -6.50 -22.61
N PRO A 367 -15.38 -5.54 -22.47
CA PRO A 367 -15.71 -4.22 -21.97
C PRO A 367 -16.71 -3.52 -22.90
N ARG A 368 -17.49 -2.58 -22.36
CA ARG A 368 -18.56 -1.89 -23.08
C ARG A 368 -18.02 -0.98 -24.19
#